data_AF-A0AAC9MTR4-F1
#
_entry.id   AF-A0AAC9MTR4-F1
#
_cell.length_a   1.000
_cell.length_b   1.000
_cell.length_c   1.000
_cell.angle_alpha   90.00
_cell.angle_beta   90.00
_cell.angle_gamma   90.00
#
_symmetry.space_group_name_H-M   'P 1'
#
loop_
_entity.id
_entity.type
_entity.pdbx_description
1 polymer ?
#
loop_
_entity_poly.entity_id
_entity_poly.type
_entity_poly.pdbx_seq_one_letter_code
_entity_poly.pdbx_strand_id
1 'polypeptide(L)'
;MFKLARPFFIQVETPLHAGYGSDLGVVDLPIQRERHTGIPKVESSSLKGCIREAFTGTERMKDNSLPAALVKAFPGLTEKGKYKEAVNLAFGPEEGDLHAGALGFTDARLLLFPIRAMRGVFAWVTCPAVIYRFIQELNMAGVKQKPPQPAARTVPQNCGLLVDNERLILEEYTLEVKHDAACTALADWLAGHIFPAGGYDYWQEKMKRNLVVLEDDDFRDFVDLSTEVITRTRIDSITGTVKEGALFTEEYLPQESVLYSLALAAPVFNENKGIFGEGEKAVLSFWQQGMPEFLQLGANATIGKGIVRIKVLEED
;
A
#
# COMPACT_ATOMS: atom_id res chain seq x y z
N MET A 1 9.28 -10.30 20.52
CA MET A 1 9.57 -10.75 19.15
C MET A 1 8.26 -11.21 18.51
N PHE A 2 7.94 -10.75 17.30
CA PHE A 2 6.71 -11.08 16.59
C PHE A 2 6.58 -12.59 16.33
N LYS A 3 5.35 -13.10 16.37
CA LYS A 3 5.02 -14.53 16.28
C LYS A 3 4.16 -14.86 15.07
N LEU A 4 3.37 -13.90 14.62
CA LEU A 4 2.51 -14.03 13.45
C LEU A 4 2.75 -12.84 12.52
N ALA A 5 2.59 -13.08 11.23
CA ALA A 5 2.66 -12.06 10.20
C ALA A 5 1.50 -12.28 9.22
N ARG A 6 0.82 -11.20 8.85
CA ARG A 6 -0.31 -11.20 7.92
C ARG A 6 -0.02 -10.20 6.79
N PRO A 7 0.16 -10.65 5.54
CA PRO A 7 0.32 -9.75 4.42
C PRO A 7 -0.97 -9.01 4.09
N PHE A 8 -0.83 -7.80 3.58
CA PHE A 8 -1.94 -7.02 3.02
C PHE A 8 -1.44 -6.10 1.90
N PHE A 9 -2.35 -5.79 0.99
CA PHE A 9 -2.15 -4.85 -0.11
C PHE A 9 -2.70 -3.47 0.26
N ILE A 10 -2.07 -2.46 -0.31
CA ILE A 10 -2.45 -1.05 -0.24
C ILE A 10 -2.59 -0.56 -1.68
N GLN A 11 -3.81 -0.41 -2.15
CA GLN A 11 -4.11 0.16 -3.47
C GLN A 11 -4.22 1.68 -3.33
N VAL A 12 -3.49 2.40 -4.16
CA VAL A 12 -3.52 3.87 -4.19
C VAL A 12 -4.72 4.31 -5.02
N GLU A 13 -5.75 4.84 -4.37
CA GLU A 13 -7.00 5.29 -5.04
C GLU A 13 -6.90 6.75 -5.49
N THR A 14 -6.11 7.55 -4.79
CA THR A 14 -5.72 8.90 -5.22
C THR A 14 -4.23 9.13 -5.03
N PRO A 15 -3.58 10.00 -5.83
CA PRO A 15 -2.13 10.15 -5.80
C PRO A 15 -1.61 10.37 -4.38
N LEU A 16 -0.57 9.62 -4.00
CA LEU A 16 -0.10 9.48 -2.62
C LEU A 16 1.21 10.23 -2.40
N HIS A 17 1.21 11.17 -1.45
CA HIS A 17 2.42 11.85 -0.99
C HIS A 17 2.84 11.35 0.39
N ALA A 18 3.67 10.31 0.42
CA ALA A 18 4.40 9.89 1.61
C ALA A 18 5.77 10.59 1.62
N GLY A 19 5.83 11.85 2.06
CA GLY A 19 7.05 12.65 2.03
C GLY A 19 8.09 12.27 3.09
N TYR A 20 9.36 12.60 2.87
CA TYR A 20 10.43 12.43 3.87
C TYR A 20 11.14 13.74 4.26
N GLY A 21 10.58 14.89 3.88
CA GLY A 21 11.11 16.22 4.15
C GLY A 21 11.27 17.03 2.86
N SER A 22 11.90 18.20 2.98
CA SER A 22 12.33 18.98 1.81
C SER A 22 13.70 18.54 1.33
N ASP A 23 13.89 18.45 0.02
CA ASP A 23 15.17 18.13 -0.60
C ASP A 23 15.72 19.34 -1.36
N LEU A 24 17.05 19.38 -1.57
CA LEU A 24 17.72 20.33 -2.46
C LEU A 24 17.79 19.79 -3.90
N GLY A 25 17.10 18.69 -4.17
CA GLY A 25 17.01 18.03 -5.47
C GLY A 25 16.13 18.78 -6.47
N VAL A 26 15.76 18.10 -7.55
CA VAL A 26 14.93 18.65 -8.63
C VAL A 26 13.48 18.89 -8.17
N VAL A 27 13.03 18.11 -7.17
CA VAL A 27 11.71 18.25 -6.55
C VAL A 27 11.88 18.71 -5.11
N ASP A 28 11.16 19.77 -4.73
CA ASP A 28 11.26 20.37 -3.40
C ASP A 28 10.75 19.41 -2.30
N LEU A 29 9.65 18.71 -2.60
CA LEU A 29 9.00 17.76 -1.70
C LEU A 29 8.86 16.38 -2.38
N PRO A 30 9.91 15.54 -2.32
CA PRO A 30 9.89 14.19 -2.90
C PRO A 30 9.15 13.18 -2.00
N ILE A 31 8.75 12.05 -2.59
CA ILE A 31 8.21 10.91 -1.85
C ILE A 31 9.32 10.01 -1.26
N GLN A 32 8.96 9.20 -0.28
CA GLN A 32 9.83 8.21 0.35
C GLN A 32 10.28 7.13 -0.66
N ARG A 33 11.58 6.87 -0.72
CA ARG A 33 12.20 5.86 -1.58
C ARG A 33 13.19 5.00 -0.79
N GLU A 34 13.33 3.75 -1.19
CA GLU A 34 14.39 2.88 -0.68
C GLU A 34 15.77 3.38 -1.14
N ARG A 35 16.68 3.64 -0.20
CA ARG A 35 17.96 4.29 -0.52
C ARG A 35 18.83 3.54 -1.54
N HIS A 36 18.75 2.21 -1.57
CA HIS A 36 19.64 1.36 -2.38
C HIS A 36 19.06 1.02 -3.76
N THR A 37 17.74 1.09 -3.95
CA THR A 37 17.06 0.79 -5.23
C THR A 37 16.44 2.01 -5.88
N GLY A 38 16.12 3.06 -5.11
CA GLY A 38 15.34 4.20 -5.57
C GLY A 38 13.84 3.90 -5.70
N ILE A 39 13.38 2.69 -5.39
CA ILE A 39 11.97 2.31 -5.53
C ILE A 39 11.12 3.01 -4.45
N PRO A 40 9.97 3.61 -4.81
CA PRO A 40 9.05 4.21 -3.84
C PRO A 40 8.62 3.22 -2.75
N LYS A 41 8.54 3.71 -1.51
CA LYS A 41 8.01 2.96 -0.37
C LYS A 41 7.25 3.90 0.58
N VAL A 42 6.58 3.33 1.57
CA VAL A 42 6.08 4.08 2.73
C VAL A 42 6.71 3.49 3.98
N GLU A 43 7.35 4.34 4.77
CA GLU A 43 7.95 3.94 6.05
C GLU A 43 6.90 3.36 6.99
N SER A 44 7.24 2.26 7.64
CA SER A 44 6.38 1.56 8.61
C SER A 44 5.88 2.47 9.73
N SER A 45 6.65 3.49 10.12
CA SER A 45 6.25 4.50 11.11
C SER A 45 5.08 5.35 10.61
N SER A 46 5.14 5.82 9.35
CA SER A 46 4.08 6.60 8.70
C SER A 46 2.83 5.74 8.55
N LEU A 47 3.00 4.51 8.06
CA LEU A 47 1.92 3.54 7.91
C LEU A 47 1.25 3.22 9.25
N LYS A 48 2.04 2.92 10.29
CA LYS A 48 1.53 2.61 11.64
C LYS A 48 0.79 3.81 12.25
N GLY A 49 1.29 5.03 12.03
CA GLY A 49 0.65 6.27 12.48
C GLY A 49 -0.73 6.45 11.86
N CYS A 50 -0.84 6.36 10.53
CA CYS A 50 -2.11 6.49 9.82
C CYS A 50 -3.11 5.38 10.20
N ILE A 51 -2.65 4.13 10.29
CA ILE A 51 -3.51 3.02 10.74
C ILE A 51 -3.98 3.27 12.18
N ARG A 52 -3.09 3.68 13.09
CA ARG A 52 -3.49 4.00 14.47
C ARG A 52 -4.55 5.10 14.49
N GLU A 53 -4.35 6.17 13.70
CA GLU A 53 -5.32 7.27 13.59
C GLU A 53 -6.71 6.78 13.18
N ALA A 54 -6.78 5.86 12.21
CA ALA A 54 -8.05 5.24 11.80
C ALA A 54 -8.70 4.37 12.89
N PHE A 55 -7.94 3.92 13.89
CA PHE A 55 -8.47 3.25 15.08
C PHE A 55 -8.79 4.25 16.22
N THR A 56 -8.25 5.46 16.20
CA THR A 56 -8.51 6.48 17.23
C THR A 56 -9.49 7.57 16.80
N GLY A 57 -9.95 7.58 15.55
CA GLY A 57 -10.87 8.59 15.03
C GLY A 57 -12.07 8.84 15.96
N THR A 58 -12.40 10.11 16.16
CA THR A 58 -13.37 10.62 17.15
C THR A 58 -14.76 9.96 17.06
N GLU A 59 -15.15 9.49 15.87
CA GLU A 59 -16.40 8.76 15.67
C GLU A 59 -16.33 7.34 16.21
N ARG A 60 -15.22 6.61 16.00
CA ARG A 60 -14.97 5.23 16.48
C ARG A 60 -14.82 5.13 18.00
N MET A 61 -14.43 6.22 18.66
CA MET A 61 -14.37 6.29 20.12
C MET A 61 -15.73 6.53 20.80
N LYS A 62 -16.83 6.72 20.05
CA LYS A 62 -18.20 6.65 20.59
C LYS A 62 -18.69 5.21 20.40
N ASP A 63 -19.10 4.54 21.48
CA ASP A 63 -19.40 3.09 21.58
C ASP A 63 -20.38 2.50 20.51
N ASN A 64 -20.98 3.30 19.62
CA ASN A 64 -21.99 2.90 18.63
C ASN A 64 -21.51 2.85 17.17
N SER A 65 -20.22 3.04 16.87
CA SER A 65 -19.70 3.12 15.48
C SER A 65 -18.60 2.09 15.16
N LEU A 66 -18.33 1.16 16.08
CA LEU A 66 -17.35 0.10 15.85
C LEU A 66 -17.84 -0.86 14.75
N PRO A 67 -16.95 -1.40 13.89
CA PRO A 67 -17.33 -2.38 12.90
C PRO A 67 -18.03 -3.60 13.55
N ALA A 68 -19.15 -4.04 12.98
CA ALA A 68 -19.93 -5.16 13.53
C ALA A 68 -19.10 -6.45 13.67
N ALA A 69 -18.18 -6.69 12.73
CA ALA A 69 -17.28 -7.84 12.78
C ALA A 69 -16.27 -7.74 13.93
N LEU A 70 -15.80 -6.53 14.25
CA LEU A 70 -14.92 -6.27 15.40
C LEU A 70 -15.65 -6.49 16.72
N VAL A 71 -16.87 -5.96 16.87
CA VAL A 71 -17.69 -6.15 18.08
C VAL A 71 -18.05 -7.63 18.27
N LYS A 72 -18.36 -8.34 17.18
CA LYS A 72 -18.61 -9.79 17.23
C LYS A 72 -17.38 -10.58 17.70
N ALA A 73 -16.19 -10.21 17.23
CA ALA A 73 -14.95 -10.86 17.64
C ALA A 73 -14.53 -10.50 19.07
N PHE A 74 -14.83 -9.28 19.53
CA PHE A 74 -14.46 -8.78 20.85
C PHE A 74 -15.66 -8.06 21.52
N PRO A 75 -16.62 -8.82 22.08
CA PRO A 75 -17.85 -8.23 22.64
C PRO A 75 -17.61 -7.21 23.75
N GLY A 76 -16.52 -7.35 24.53
CA GLY A 76 -16.15 -6.44 25.61
C GLY A 76 -15.63 -5.07 25.16
N LEU A 77 -15.48 -4.82 23.84
CA LEU A 77 -15.02 -3.53 23.33
C LEU A 77 -16.02 -2.38 23.51
N THR A 78 -17.30 -2.71 23.65
CA THR A 78 -18.38 -1.72 23.86
C THR A 78 -18.44 -1.20 25.29
N GLU A 79 -17.67 -1.80 26.21
CA GLU A 79 -17.52 -1.28 27.56
C GLU A 79 -16.67 -0.01 27.56
N LYS A 80 -17.11 0.98 28.34
CA LYS A 80 -16.47 2.29 28.42
C LYS A 80 -14.95 2.17 28.68
N GLY A 81 -14.16 2.68 27.74
CA GLY A 81 -12.69 2.74 27.85
C GLY A 81 -11.96 1.48 27.36
N LYS A 82 -12.65 0.35 27.13
CA LYS A 82 -12.02 -0.89 26.66
C LYS A 82 -11.47 -0.80 25.25
N TYR A 83 -12.15 -0.06 24.35
CA TYR A 83 -11.61 0.19 23.02
C TYR A 83 -10.31 1.00 23.03
N LYS A 84 -10.25 2.08 23.82
CA LYS A 84 -9.02 2.87 23.98
C LYS A 84 -7.89 2.05 24.59
N GLU A 85 -8.19 1.22 25.60
CA GLU A 85 -7.25 0.27 26.19
C GLU A 85 -6.70 -0.69 25.11
N ALA A 86 -7.58 -1.30 24.29
CA ALA A 86 -7.20 -2.19 23.20
C ALA A 86 -6.30 -1.52 22.16
N VAL A 87 -6.62 -0.29 21.74
CA VAL A 87 -5.78 0.47 20.79
C VAL A 87 -4.39 0.71 21.37
N ASN A 88 -4.28 1.08 22.65
CA ASN A 88 -2.98 1.29 23.29
C ASN A 88 -2.19 -0.02 23.45
N LEU A 89 -2.82 -1.12 23.81
CA LEU A 89 -2.17 -2.43 23.88
C LEU A 89 -1.66 -2.89 22.51
N ALA A 90 -2.43 -2.67 21.45
CA ALA A 90 -2.06 -3.05 20.09
C ALA A 90 -0.96 -2.13 19.52
N PHE A 91 -1.17 -0.81 19.50
CA PHE A 91 -0.27 0.11 18.80
C PHE A 91 0.84 0.68 19.69
N GLY A 92 0.72 0.58 21.01
CA GLY A 92 1.57 1.21 22.02
C GLY A 92 0.85 2.39 22.71
N PRO A 93 1.20 2.76 23.94
CA PRO A 93 0.68 3.95 24.61
C PRO A 93 1.25 5.23 23.96
N GLU A 94 0.53 6.34 24.08
CA GLU A 94 1.00 7.66 23.59
C GLU A 94 2.03 8.29 24.55
N GLU A 95 1.87 8.02 25.84
CA GLU A 95 2.81 8.41 26.88
C GLU A 95 3.85 7.28 27.03
N GLY A 96 5.10 7.60 26.67
CA GLY A 96 6.13 6.67 26.18
C GLY A 96 6.72 5.63 27.13
N ASP A 97 6.19 5.44 28.34
CA ASP A 97 6.88 4.66 29.39
C ASP A 97 6.11 3.43 29.92
N LEU A 98 4.93 3.09 29.38
CA LEU A 98 4.09 2.03 29.98
C LEU A 98 4.36 0.61 29.41
N HIS A 99 4.48 0.46 28.09
CA HIS A 99 4.82 -0.82 27.43
C HIS A 99 4.99 -0.67 25.90
N ALA A 100 5.61 -1.66 25.25
CA ALA A 100 5.62 -1.74 23.78
C ALA A 100 4.24 -2.14 23.21
N GLY A 101 3.92 -1.68 22.00
CA GLY A 101 2.74 -2.13 21.26
C GLY A 101 2.90 -3.57 20.75
N ALA A 102 1.82 -4.34 20.80
CA ALA A 102 1.80 -5.73 20.32
C ALA A 102 1.76 -5.86 18.78
N LEU A 103 1.44 -4.78 18.06
CA LEU A 103 1.31 -4.72 16.61
C LEU A 103 2.45 -3.90 15.98
N GLY A 104 3.11 -4.50 15.00
CA GLY A 104 4.12 -3.90 14.15
C GLY A 104 3.74 -4.00 12.69
N PHE A 105 4.40 -3.22 11.86
CA PHE A 105 4.27 -3.26 10.41
C PHE A 105 5.66 -3.23 9.79
N THR A 106 5.85 -3.94 8.68
CA THR A 106 6.99 -3.66 7.81
C THR A 106 6.74 -2.38 7.03
N ASP A 107 7.77 -1.87 6.34
CA ASP A 107 7.56 -0.80 5.37
C ASP A 107 6.61 -1.29 4.26
N ALA A 108 5.77 -0.39 3.75
CA ALA A 108 4.97 -0.69 2.58
C ALA A 108 5.83 -0.56 1.32
N ARG A 109 6.01 -1.66 0.60
CA ARG A 109 6.86 -1.73 -0.58
C ARG A 109 6.02 -1.76 -1.84
N LEU A 110 6.47 -1.07 -2.88
CA LEU A 110 5.82 -1.10 -4.18
C LEU A 110 5.85 -2.52 -4.78
N LEU A 111 4.69 -2.98 -5.26
CA LEU A 111 4.52 -4.25 -5.97
C LEU A 111 4.24 -4.01 -7.45
N LEU A 112 3.27 -3.13 -7.73
CA LEU A 112 2.82 -2.77 -9.07
C LEU A 112 2.84 -1.25 -9.21
N PHE A 113 3.41 -0.77 -10.31
CA PHE A 113 3.44 0.64 -10.65
C PHE A 113 2.68 0.87 -11.96
N PRO A 114 1.79 1.87 -12.07
CA PRO A 114 1.06 2.13 -13.29
C PRO A 114 1.87 3.04 -14.20
N ILE A 115 1.98 2.64 -15.46
CA ILE A 115 2.69 3.39 -16.51
C ILE A 115 1.76 3.57 -17.71
N ARG A 116 1.75 4.78 -18.29
CA ARG A 116 0.99 5.06 -19.50
C ARG A 116 1.41 4.11 -20.61
N ALA A 117 0.43 3.50 -21.25
CA ALA A 117 0.65 2.60 -22.37
C ALA A 117 -0.06 3.13 -23.61
N MET A 118 0.58 3.04 -24.78
CA MET A 118 -0.01 3.52 -26.04
C MET A 118 -1.35 2.85 -26.35
N ARG A 119 -1.49 1.56 -26.01
CA ARG A 119 -2.74 0.79 -26.12
C ARG A 119 -3.18 0.34 -24.74
N GLY A 120 -4.49 0.37 -24.48
CA GLY A 120 -5.05 -0.10 -23.20
C GLY A 120 -4.91 0.88 -22.03
N VAL A 121 -4.63 2.16 -22.34
CA VAL A 121 -4.53 3.32 -21.42
C VAL A 121 -3.28 3.29 -20.53
N PHE A 122 -3.12 2.22 -19.76
CA PHE A 122 -1.96 2.02 -18.89
C PHE A 122 -1.72 0.53 -18.63
N ALA A 123 -0.48 0.23 -18.24
CA ALA A 123 0.01 -1.06 -17.80
C ALA A 123 0.34 -1.03 -16.31
N TRP A 124 0.04 -2.11 -15.58
CA TRP A 124 0.70 -2.36 -14.30
C TRP A 124 2.04 -3.02 -14.58
N VAL A 125 3.12 -2.36 -14.21
CA VAL A 125 4.48 -2.86 -14.37
C VAL A 125 5.04 -3.36 -13.05
N THR A 126 5.87 -4.40 -13.13
CA THR A 126 6.68 -4.95 -12.04
C THR A 126 7.96 -5.55 -12.63
N CYS A 127 8.82 -6.14 -11.81
CA CYS A 127 10.05 -6.80 -12.29
C CYS A 127 10.39 -8.06 -11.45
N PRO A 128 11.27 -8.95 -11.94
CA PRO A 128 11.68 -10.14 -11.22
C PRO A 128 12.17 -9.87 -9.79
N ALA A 129 12.98 -8.82 -9.56
CA ALA A 129 13.47 -8.51 -8.21
C ALA A 129 12.35 -8.16 -7.22
N VAL A 130 11.35 -7.38 -7.67
CA VAL A 130 10.19 -7.01 -6.84
C VAL A 130 9.33 -8.23 -6.53
N ILE A 131 9.05 -9.07 -7.54
CA ILE A 131 8.27 -10.31 -7.36
C ILE A 131 9.00 -11.27 -6.41
N TYR A 132 10.31 -11.48 -6.60
CA TYR A 132 11.12 -12.35 -5.77
C TYR A 132 11.09 -11.89 -4.31
N ARG A 133 11.30 -10.59 -4.06
CA ARG A 133 11.22 -10.01 -2.72
C ARG A 133 9.84 -10.22 -2.09
N PHE A 134 8.76 -9.97 -2.84
CA PHE A 134 7.40 -10.21 -2.36
C PHE A 134 7.19 -11.66 -1.93
N ILE A 135 7.64 -12.63 -2.74
CA ILE A 135 7.53 -14.06 -2.41
C ILE A 135 8.34 -14.42 -1.16
N GLN A 136 9.55 -13.86 -0.98
CA GLN A 136 10.33 -14.06 0.24
C GLN A 136 9.61 -13.55 1.48
N GLU A 137 8.95 -12.40 1.41
CA GLU A 137 8.17 -11.87 2.53
C GLU A 137 6.90 -12.68 2.79
N LEU A 138 6.24 -13.19 1.74
CA LEU A 138 5.17 -14.16 1.90
C LEU A 138 5.67 -15.48 2.53
N ASN A 139 6.92 -15.90 2.27
CA ASN A 139 7.53 -17.07 2.93
C ASN A 139 7.76 -16.79 4.42
N MET A 140 8.29 -15.62 4.76
CA MET A 140 8.45 -15.18 6.15
C MET A 140 7.11 -15.13 6.89
N ALA A 141 6.03 -14.78 6.19
CA ALA A 141 4.68 -14.78 6.73
C ALA A 141 3.99 -16.15 6.76
N GLY A 142 4.65 -17.21 6.29
CA GLY A 142 4.09 -18.58 6.33
C GLY A 142 2.91 -18.83 5.38
N VAL A 143 2.67 -17.94 4.41
CA VAL A 143 1.61 -18.14 3.40
C VAL A 143 1.93 -19.40 2.59
N LYS A 144 0.93 -20.23 2.24
CA LYS A 144 1.19 -21.48 1.49
C LYS A 144 1.15 -21.26 -0.02
N GLN A 145 0.11 -20.60 -0.51
CA GLN A 145 -0.05 -20.33 -1.93
C GLN A 145 0.78 -19.12 -2.33
N LYS A 146 1.72 -19.31 -3.27
CA LYS A 146 2.61 -18.26 -3.75
C LYS A 146 2.27 -17.90 -5.19
N PRO A 147 2.41 -16.62 -5.57
CA PRO A 147 2.32 -16.25 -6.97
C PRO A 147 3.48 -16.88 -7.76
N PRO A 148 3.29 -17.13 -9.06
CA PRO A 148 4.36 -17.59 -9.95
C PRO A 148 5.40 -16.49 -10.21
N GLN A 149 6.58 -16.90 -10.68
CA GLN A 149 7.72 -16.03 -10.96
C GLN A 149 8.01 -16.01 -12.48
N PRO A 150 7.35 -15.13 -13.24
CA PRO A 150 7.67 -14.93 -14.65
C PRO A 150 9.07 -14.35 -14.86
N ALA A 151 9.62 -14.58 -16.05
CA ALA A 151 10.85 -13.91 -16.50
C ALA A 151 10.60 -12.43 -16.83
N ALA A 152 11.68 -11.64 -16.88
CA ALA A 152 11.61 -10.27 -17.40
C ALA A 152 11.18 -10.24 -18.87
N ARG A 153 10.68 -9.07 -19.29
CA ARG A 153 10.14 -8.79 -20.64
C ARG A 153 9.02 -9.74 -21.03
N THR A 154 8.10 -10.00 -20.10
CA THR A 154 6.95 -10.87 -20.35
C THR A 154 5.62 -10.20 -20.09
N VAL A 155 4.60 -10.72 -20.79
CA VAL A 155 3.20 -10.31 -20.70
C VAL A 155 2.27 -11.52 -20.65
N PRO A 156 1.02 -11.36 -20.17
CA PRO A 156 0.00 -12.42 -20.23
C PRO A 156 -0.32 -12.86 -21.66
N GLN A 157 -0.84 -14.08 -21.83
CA GLN A 157 -1.21 -14.63 -23.15
C GLN A 157 -2.28 -13.79 -23.86
N ASN A 158 -3.21 -13.20 -23.11
CA ASN A 158 -4.30 -12.36 -23.62
C ASN A 158 -4.00 -10.84 -23.51
N CYS A 159 -2.71 -10.47 -23.58
CA CYS A 159 -2.24 -9.11 -23.35
C CYS A 159 -3.00 -8.06 -24.19
N GLY A 160 -3.52 -7.02 -23.53
CA GLY A 160 -4.26 -5.92 -24.15
C GLY A 160 -3.40 -4.73 -24.62
N LEU A 161 -2.10 -4.76 -24.36
CA LEU A 161 -1.18 -3.60 -24.47
C LEU A 161 -0.33 -3.59 -25.76
N LEU A 162 -0.26 -4.74 -26.42
CA LEU A 162 0.57 -4.98 -27.58
C LEU A 162 0.17 -4.10 -28.79
N VAL A 163 1.14 -3.42 -29.40
CA VAL A 163 0.95 -2.64 -30.65
C VAL A 163 1.11 -3.53 -31.90
N ASP A 164 1.89 -4.59 -31.76
CA ASP A 164 1.98 -5.75 -32.64
C ASP A 164 2.21 -7.01 -31.78
N ASN A 165 2.47 -8.17 -32.37
CA ASN A 165 2.54 -9.43 -31.61
C ASN A 165 3.72 -9.53 -30.62
N GLU A 166 4.72 -8.66 -30.69
CA GLU A 166 5.96 -8.79 -29.90
C GLU A 166 6.36 -7.50 -29.19
N ARG A 167 5.69 -6.36 -29.45
CA ARG A 167 6.06 -5.07 -28.90
C ARG A 167 4.92 -4.35 -28.22
N LEU A 168 5.28 -3.63 -27.16
CA LEU A 168 4.43 -2.66 -26.50
C LEU A 168 5.17 -1.32 -26.36
N ILE A 169 4.41 -0.26 -26.15
CA ILE A 169 4.97 1.09 -25.98
C ILE A 169 4.49 1.63 -24.64
N LEU A 170 5.45 1.83 -23.73
CA LEU A 170 5.26 2.43 -22.41
C LEU A 170 5.89 3.82 -22.40
N GLU A 171 5.09 4.84 -22.11
CA GLU A 171 5.45 6.23 -22.37
C GLU A 171 5.93 6.42 -23.83
N GLU A 172 7.23 6.63 -24.00
CA GLU A 172 7.92 6.82 -25.28
C GLU A 172 8.85 5.65 -25.64
N TYR A 173 8.95 4.65 -24.76
CA TYR A 173 9.84 3.51 -24.91
C TYR A 173 9.12 2.35 -25.60
N THR A 174 9.71 1.86 -26.69
CA THR A 174 9.25 0.63 -27.36
C THR A 174 10.01 -0.56 -26.78
N LEU A 175 9.27 -1.52 -26.23
CA LEU A 175 9.82 -2.70 -25.58
C LEU A 175 9.39 -3.97 -26.31
N GLU A 176 10.35 -4.85 -26.57
CA GLU A 176 10.09 -6.22 -27.03
C GLU A 176 9.73 -7.10 -25.83
N VAL A 177 8.64 -7.84 -25.95
CA VAL A 177 8.10 -8.70 -24.90
C VAL A 177 7.69 -10.06 -25.46
N LYS A 178 7.61 -11.05 -24.58
CA LYS A 178 7.15 -12.40 -24.90
C LYS A 178 5.91 -12.75 -24.09
N HIS A 179 4.98 -13.46 -24.72
CA HIS A 179 3.90 -14.09 -23.98
C HIS A 179 4.44 -15.18 -23.06
N ASP A 180 3.98 -15.18 -21.81
CA ASP A 180 4.43 -16.15 -20.81
C ASP A 180 3.26 -16.70 -19.97
N ALA A 181 3.28 -18.01 -19.76
CA ALA A 181 2.26 -18.70 -18.97
C ALA A 181 2.36 -18.35 -17.48
N ALA A 182 3.59 -18.20 -16.95
CA ALA A 182 3.77 -17.77 -15.57
C ALA A 182 3.33 -16.31 -15.36
N CYS A 183 3.52 -15.43 -16.35
CA CYS A 183 3.01 -14.06 -16.29
C CYS A 183 1.48 -14.02 -16.30
N THR A 184 0.84 -14.92 -17.06
CA THR A 184 -0.63 -15.06 -17.07
C THR A 184 -1.13 -15.51 -15.70
N ALA A 185 -0.53 -16.55 -15.14
CA ALA A 185 -0.88 -17.05 -13.81
C ALA A 185 -0.58 -16.03 -12.69
N LEU A 186 0.44 -15.18 -12.84
CA LEU A 186 0.71 -14.06 -11.92
C LEU A 186 -0.41 -13.04 -11.99
N ALA A 187 -0.82 -12.64 -13.21
CA ALA A 187 -1.88 -11.67 -13.41
C ALA A 187 -3.23 -12.16 -12.86
N ASP A 188 -3.55 -13.45 -13.06
CA ASP A 188 -4.73 -14.10 -12.47
C ASP A 188 -4.66 -14.12 -10.94
N TRP A 189 -3.49 -14.48 -10.38
CA TRP A 189 -3.29 -14.49 -8.93
C TRP A 189 -3.49 -13.09 -8.34
N LEU A 190 -2.87 -12.07 -8.93
CA LEU A 190 -2.99 -10.67 -8.50
C LEU A 190 -4.44 -10.18 -8.59
N ALA A 191 -5.14 -10.49 -9.69
CA ALA A 191 -6.54 -10.12 -9.89
C ALA A 191 -7.45 -10.70 -8.80
N GLY A 192 -7.20 -11.94 -8.37
CA GLY A 192 -7.99 -12.61 -7.32
C GLY A 192 -7.71 -12.12 -5.90
N HIS A 193 -6.51 -11.59 -5.62
CA HIS A 193 -6.08 -11.26 -4.25
C HIS A 193 -6.04 -9.76 -3.95
N ILE A 194 -5.85 -8.90 -4.96
CA ILE A 194 -5.80 -7.44 -4.77
C ILE A 194 -7.20 -6.84 -4.73
N PHE A 195 -8.09 -7.24 -5.63
CA PHE A 195 -9.40 -6.60 -5.76
C PHE A 195 -10.47 -7.27 -4.87
N PRO A 196 -11.40 -6.50 -4.26
CA PRO A 196 -12.54 -7.07 -3.55
C PRO A 196 -13.46 -7.91 -4.46
N ALA A 197 -14.24 -8.81 -3.85
CA ALA A 197 -15.27 -9.54 -4.57
C ALA A 197 -16.48 -8.63 -4.86
N GLY A 198 -16.91 -8.60 -6.13
CA GLY A 198 -18.07 -7.84 -6.60
C GLY A 198 -17.78 -6.37 -6.90
N GLY A 199 -18.20 -5.91 -8.08
CA GLY A 199 -18.06 -4.50 -8.50
C GLY A 199 -16.67 -4.11 -9.03
N TYR A 200 -15.71 -5.02 -9.06
CA TYR A 200 -14.33 -4.81 -9.56
C TYR A 200 -14.01 -5.61 -10.82
N ASP A 201 -15.02 -6.20 -11.48
CA ASP A 201 -14.84 -7.09 -12.63
C ASP A 201 -13.98 -6.44 -13.74
N TYR A 202 -14.20 -5.16 -14.01
CA TYR A 202 -13.39 -4.41 -14.97
C TYR A 202 -11.90 -4.39 -14.58
N TRP A 203 -11.60 -4.10 -13.32
CA TRP A 203 -10.22 -3.99 -12.82
C TRP A 203 -9.53 -5.34 -12.72
N GLN A 204 -10.25 -6.38 -12.31
CA GLN A 204 -9.78 -7.76 -12.32
C GLN A 204 -9.42 -8.20 -13.75
N GLU A 205 -10.31 -7.99 -14.71
CA GLU A 205 -10.05 -8.34 -16.12
C GLU A 205 -8.93 -7.48 -16.73
N LYS A 206 -8.84 -6.21 -16.35
CA LYS A 206 -7.73 -5.35 -16.76
C LYS A 206 -6.40 -5.85 -16.21
N MET A 207 -6.33 -6.26 -14.93
CA MET A 207 -5.11 -6.79 -14.32
C MET A 207 -4.61 -8.03 -15.07
N LYS A 208 -5.52 -8.96 -15.39
CA LYS A 208 -5.21 -10.17 -16.18
C LYS A 208 -4.60 -9.88 -17.54
N ARG A 209 -4.94 -8.74 -18.16
CA ARG A 209 -4.55 -8.39 -19.53
C ARG A 209 -3.45 -7.36 -19.63
N ASN A 210 -3.26 -6.54 -18.60
CA ASN A 210 -2.41 -5.35 -18.65
C ASN A 210 -1.27 -5.38 -17.63
N LEU A 211 -0.89 -6.57 -17.15
CA LEU A 211 0.36 -6.76 -16.40
C LEU A 211 1.55 -6.84 -17.38
N VAL A 212 2.66 -6.21 -17.02
CA VAL A 212 3.95 -6.32 -17.73
C VAL A 212 5.05 -6.56 -16.71
N VAL A 213 5.89 -7.56 -16.97
CA VAL A 213 7.08 -7.82 -16.17
C VAL A 213 8.27 -7.32 -16.95
N LEU A 214 8.90 -6.25 -16.46
CA LEU A 214 10.03 -5.58 -17.09
C LEU A 214 11.36 -6.16 -16.61
N GLU A 215 12.46 -5.74 -17.24
CA GLU A 215 13.78 -5.89 -16.62
C GLU A 215 13.87 -5.04 -15.34
N ASP A 216 14.73 -5.42 -14.41
CA ASP A 216 14.86 -4.73 -13.12
C ASP A 216 15.29 -3.26 -13.30
N ASP A 217 16.23 -2.99 -14.21
CA ASP A 217 16.70 -1.63 -14.50
C ASP A 217 15.63 -0.77 -15.20
N ASP A 218 14.92 -1.34 -16.17
CA ASP A 218 13.80 -0.67 -16.85
C ASP A 218 12.72 -0.29 -15.82
N PHE A 219 12.36 -1.22 -14.92
CA PHE A 219 11.41 -0.94 -13.84
C PHE A 219 11.92 0.17 -12.92
N ARG A 220 13.19 0.13 -12.50
CA ARG A 220 13.81 1.16 -11.66
C ARG A 220 13.68 2.54 -12.29
N ASP A 221 14.01 2.66 -13.57
CA ASP A 221 13.98 3.94 -14.28
C ASP A 221 12.54 4.44 -14.43
N PHE A 222 11.57 3.56 -14.74
CA PHE A 222 10.17 3.95 -14.80
C PHE A 222 9.61 4.47 -13.47
N VAL A 223 9.87 3.79 -12.35
CA VAL A 223 9.37 4.25 -11.03
C VAL A 223 10.06 5.50 -10.52
N ASP A 224 11.24 5.83 -11.04
CA ASP A 224 11.95 7.06 -10.73
C ASP A 224 11.42 8.23 -11.56
N LEU A 225 11.22 8.02 -12.87
CA LEU A 225 10.94 9.10 -13.82
C LEU A 225 9.45 9.37 -14.05
N SER A 226 8.56 8.43 -13.70
CA SER A 226 7.14 8.48 -14.06
C SER A 226 6.21 8.74 -12.88
N THR A 227 6.72 9.24 -11.76
CA THR A 227 5.90 9.76 -10.67
C THR A 227 5.27 11.10 -11.06
N GLU A 228 4.17 11.47 -10.40
CA GLU A 228 3.50 12.74 -10.66
C GLU A 228 4.24 13.88 -9.96
N VAL A 229 4.88 14.79 -10.71
CA VAL A 229 5.49 16.00 -10.17
C VAL A 229 4.60 17.21 -10.46
N ILE A 230 4.00 17.77 -9.41
CA ILE A 230 3.04 18.87 -9.51
C ILE A 230 3.68 20.15 -8.97
N THR A 231 3.71 21.19 -9.79
CA THR A 231 4.07 22.55 -9.34
C THR A 231 2.90 23.21 -8.65
N ARG A 232 3.11 23.72 -7.43
CA ARG A 232 2.10 24.40 -6.62
C ARG A 232 2.52 25.83 -6.33
N THR A 233 1.51 26.71 -6.27
CA THR A 233 1.68 28.11 -5.88
C THR A 233 0.74 28.49 -4.75
N ARG A 234 1.12 29.47 -3.93
CA ARG A 234 0.20 30.19 -3.05
C ARG A 234 -0.11 31.55 -3.65
N ILE A 235 -1.38 31.84 -3.89
CA ILE A 235 -1.84 33.13 -4.39
C ILE A 235 -2.04 34.09 -3.20
N ASP A 236 -1.56 35.32 -3.35
CA ASP A 236 -1.86 36.43 -2.46
C ASP A 236 -3.29 36.90 -2.71
N SER A 237 -4.12 36.90 -1.67
CA SER A 237 -5.55 37.20 -1.77
C SER A 237 -5.87 38.68 -2.03
N ILE A 238 -4.90 39.58 -1.86
CA ILE A 238 -5.05 41.02 -2.12
C ILE A 238 -4.65 41.34 -3.56
N THR A 239 -3.50 40.84 -4.01
CA THR A 239 -2.97 41.17 -5.35
C THR A 239 -3.47 40.24 -6.45
N GLY A 240 -3.93 39.03 -6.10
CA GLY A 240 -4.28 37.98 -7.06
C GLY A 240 -3.07 37.35 -7.76
N THR A 241 -1.84 37.65 -7.32
CA THR A 241 -0.59 37.12 -7.88
C THR A 241 0.03 36.07 -6.96
N VAL A 242 1.02 35.32 -7.44
CA VAL A 242 1.77 34.38 -6.60
C VAL A 242 2.49 35.16 -5.49
N LYS A 243 2.40 34.67 -4.26
CA LYS A 243 3.14 35.20 -3.11
C LYS A 243 4.62 34.87 -3.27
N GLU A 244 5.49 35.82 -2.97
CA GLU A 244 6.94 35.64 -3.06
C GLU A 244 7.41 34.42 -2.25
N GLY A 245 8.26 33.60 -2.86
CA GLY A 245 8.79 32.36 -2.25
C GLY A 245 7.78 31.21 -2.11
N ALA A 246 6.57 31.31 -2.68
CA ALA A 246 5.53 30.30 -2.53
C ALA A 246 5.27 29.48 -3.80
N LEU A 247 6.30 29.29 -4.63
CA LEU A 247 6.34 28.36 -5.76
C LEU A 247 7.21 27.16 -5.37
N PHE A 248 6.66 25.96 -5.43
CA PHE A 248 7.36 24.72 -5.07
C PHE A 248 6.76 23.52 -5.81
N THR A 249 7.47 22.41 -5.81
CA THR A 249 7.12 21.17 -6.49
C THR A 249 6.90 20.05 -5.49
N GLU A 250 5.88 19.22 -5.73
CA GLU A 250 5.56 18.05 -4.91
C GLU A 250 5.47 16.82 -5.80
N GLU A 251 6.13 15.75 -5.38
CA GLU A 251 6.05 14.44 -6.01
C GLU A 251 4.91 13.61 -5.40
N TYR A 252 4.23 12.81 -6.22
CA TYR A 252 3.22 11.87 -5.78
C TYR A 252 3.43 10.50 -6.43
N LEU A 253 3.24 9.45 -5.62
CA LEU A 253 3.06 8.10 -6.15
C LEU A 253 1.73 8.06 -6.89
N PRO A 254 1.69 7.65 -8.18
CA PRO A 254 0.47 7.70 -8.97
C PRO A 254 -0.66 6.85 -8.37
N GLN A 255 -1.89 7.28 -8.64
CA GLN A 255 -3.07 6.42 -8.47
C GLN A 255 -2.91 5.09 -9.23
N GLU A 256 -3.65 4.07 -8.82
CA GLU A 256 -3.55 2.67 -9.28
C GLU A 256 -2.24 1.93 -8.91
N SER A 257 -1.29 2.58 -8.23
CA SER A 257 -0.14 1.89 -7.64
C SER A 257 -0.60 0.89 -6.58
N VAL A 258 0.08 -0.26 -6.49
CA VAL A 258 -0.18 -1.25 -5.46
C VAL A 258 1.08 -1.47 -4.64
N LEU A 259 0.97 -1.22 -3.34
CA LEU A 259 1.99 -1.58 -2.36
C LEU A 259 1.54 -2.80 -1.55
N TYR A 260 2.48 -3.39 -0.82
CA TYR A 260 2.20 -4.43 0.17
C TYR A 260 3.00 -4.21 1.44
N SER A 261 2.49 -4.73 2.55
CA SER A 261 3.16 -4.73 3.85
C SER A 261 2.76 -5.97 4.65
N LEU A 262 3.53 -6.31 5.68
CA LEU A 262 3.20 -7.32 6.67
C LEU A 262 2.72 -6.65 7.96
N ALA A 263 1.53 -7.02 8.44
CA ALA A 263 1.11 -6.75 9.81
C ALA A 263 1.68 -7.84 10.72
N LEU A 264 2.45 -7.46 11.73
CA LEU A 264 3.17 -8.35 12.63
C LEU A 264 2.55 -8.30 14.02
N ALA A 265 2.22 -9.45 14.61
CA ALA A 265 1.71 -9.51 15.97
C ALA A 265 2.66 -10.24 16.91
N ALA A 266 2.85 -9.64 18.08
CA ALA A 266 3.58 -10.17 19.21
C ALA A 266 2.62 -10.39 20.39
N PRO A 267 3.05 -11.13 21.41
CA PRO A 267 2.34 -11.15 22.68
C PRO A 267 2.20 -9.74 23.25
N VAL A 268 1.09 -9.46 23.94
CA VAL A 268 0.88 -8.17 24.61
C VAL A 268 1.92 -8.01 25.72
N PHE A 269 2.70 -6.92 25.65
CA PHE A 269 3.80 -6.61 26.57
C PHE A 269 3.33 -5.84 27.81
N ASN A 270 2.16 -6.18 28.36
CA ASN A 270 1.57 -5.57 29.55
C ASN A 270 1.04 -6.69 30.47
N GLU A 271 1.15 -6.53 31.80
CA GLU A 271 0.59 -7.47 32.78
C GLU A 271 -0.93 -7.65 32.60
N ASN A 272 -1.62 -6.53 32.36
CA ASN A 272 -3.02 -6.55 31.95
C ASN A 272 -3.10 -6.66 30.42
N LYS A 273 -3.51 -7.85 29.95
CA LYS A 273 -3.67 -8.13 28.51
C LYS A 273 -5.01 -7.64 27.93
N GLY A 274 -5.87 -7.05 28.76
CA GLY A 274 -7.18 -6.54 28.37
C GLY A 274 -7.99 -7.57 27.57
N ILE A 275 -8.64 -7.10 26.51
CA ILE A 275 -9.45 -7.94 25.62
C ILE A 275 -8.64 -8.93 24.76
N PHE A 276 -7.31 -8.81 24.73
CA PHE A 276 -6.46 -9.64 23.88
C PHE A 276 -6.01 -10.94 24.55
N GLY A 277 -6.37 -11.16 25.83
CA GLY A 277 -6.22 -12.43 26.57
C GLY A 277 -5.12 -13.36 26.05
N GLU A 278 -5.53 -14.34 25.22
CA GLU A 278 -4.76 -15.48 24.68
C GLU A 278 -3.63 -15.15 23.68
N GLY A 279 -3.30 -13.88 23.42
CA GLY A 279 -2.04 -13.50 22.78
C GLY A 279 -2.15 -13.01 21.33
N GLU A 280 -1.07 -13.19 20.57
CA GLU A 280 -0.81 -12.56 19.27
C GLU A 280 -1.91 -12.75 18.20
N LYS A 281 -2.66 -13.87 18.24
CA LYS A 281 -3.77 -14.12 17.31
C LYS A 281 -4.92 -13.12 17.51
N ALA A 282 -5.23 -12.80 18.76
CA ALA A 282 -6.25 -11.82 19.10
C ALA A 282 -5.83 -10.42 18.62
N VAL A 283 -4.55 -10.09 18.72
CA VAL A 283 -4.00 -8.81 18.24
C VAL A 283 -4.14 -8.68 16.71
N LEU A 284 -3.81 -9.72 15.93
CA LEU A 284 -4.05 -9.70 14.48
C LEU A 284 -5.53 -9.62 14.13
N SER A 285 -6.37 -10.40 14.82
CA SER A 285 -7.81 -10.38 14.59
C SER A 285 -8.42 -9.01 14.86
N PHE A 286 -8.00 -8.34 15.94
CA PHE A 286 -8.41 -6.97 16.25
C PHE A 286 -8.04 -5.99 15.14
N TRP A 287 -6.81 -6.06 14.63
CA TRP A 287 -6.39 -5.24 13.51
C TRP A 287 -7.22 -5.55 12.25
N GLN A 288 -7.34 -6.82 11.87
CA GLN A 288 -8.02 -7.23 10.64
C GLN A 288 -9.50 -6.84 10.65
N GLN A 289 -10.20 -7.04 11.77
CA GLN A 289 -11.64 -6.73 11.88
C GLN A 289 -11.91 -5.24 12.12
N GLY A 290 -10.94 -4.51 12.68
CA GLY A 290 -11.05 -3.07 12.93
C GLY A 290 -10.61 -2.20 11.75
N MET A 291 -9.84 -2.75 10.80
CA MET A 291 -9.32 -2.00 9.67
C MET A 291 -10.46 -1.47 8.79
N PRO A 292 -10.52 -0.15 8.49
CA PRO A 292 -11.43 0.33 7.47
C PRO A 292 -10.99 -0.13 6.07
N GLU A 293 -11.94 -0.22 5.15
CA GLU A 293 -11.64 -0.53 3.75
C GLU A 293 -10.77 0.55 3.10
N PHE A 294 -11.07 1.82 3.38
CA PHE A 294 -10.32 2.98 2.91
C PHE A 294 -9.61 3.69 4.06
N LEU A 295 -8.41 4.19 3.79
CA LEU A 295 -7.54 4.86 4.74
C LEU A 295 -6.91 6.10 4.10
N GLN A 296 -6.70 7.15 4.88
CA GLN A 296 -5.81 8.25 4.50
C GLN A 296 -4.36 7.88 4.84
N LEU A 297 -3.47 7.92 3.86
CA LEU A 297 -2.04 7.66 4.00
C LEU A 297 -1.25 8.85 3.46
N GLY A 298 -0.18 9.25 4.16
CA GLY A 298 0.62 10.41 3.75
C GLY A 298 -0.09 11.76 3.92
N ALA A 299 0.49 12.80 3.34
CA ALA A 299 0.04 14.18 3.51
C ALA A 299 -0.99 14.61 2.44
N ASN A 300 -1.35 15.90 2.44
CA ASN A 300 -2.21 16.53 1.44
C ASN A 300 -3.67 15.98 1.40
N ALA A 301 -4.16 15.45 2.52
CA ALA A 301 -5.53 14.94 2.68
C ALA A 301 -6.61 15.95 2.25
N THR A 302 -6.45 17.22 2.60
CA THR A 302 -7.46 18.27 2.29
C THR A 302 -7.55 18.64 0.81
N ILE A 303 -6.65 18.13 -0.03
CA ILE A 303 -6.68 18.29 -1.49
C ILE A 303 -6.85 16.92 -2.19
N GLY A 304 -7.42 15.94 -1.46
CA GLY A 304 -7.83 14.64 -2.00
C GLY A 304 -6.67 13.70 -2.33
N LYS A 305 -5.51 13.84 -1.68
CA LYS A 305 -4.33 12.99 -1.92
C LYS A 305 -4.19 11.93 -0.84
N GLY A 306 -3.69 10.75 -1.21
CA GLY A 306 -3.35 9.69 -0.27
C GLY A 306 -4.52 8.83 0.21
N ILE A 307 -5.65 8.82 -0.49
CA ILE A 307 -6.70 7.84 -0.19
C ILE A 307 -6.22 6.48 -0.72
N VAL A 308 -6.19 5.48 0.15
CA VAL A 308 -5.77 4.12 -0.17
C VAL A 308 -6.81 3.10 0.26
N ARG A 309 -6.91 1.99 -0.45
CA ARG A 309 -7.71 0.83 -0.06
C ARG A 309 -6.83 -0.28 0.50
N ILE A 310 -7.27 -0.87 1.60
CA ILE A 310 -6.59 -1.98 2.26
C ILE A 310 -7.27 -3.30 1.91
N LYS A 311 -6.51 -4.27 1.40
CA LYS A 311 -6.98 -5.64 1.19
C LYS A 311 -6.05 -6.61 1.90
N VAL A 312 -6.54 -7.23 2.97
CA VAL A 312 -5.79 -8.27 3.70
C VAL A 312 -5.72 -9.53 2.84
N LEU A 313 -4.53 -10.14 2.76
CA LEU A 313 -4.36 -11.43 2.11
C LEU A 313 -4.97 -12.51 3.00
N GLU A 314 -6.06 -13.10 2.53
CA GLU A 314 -6.74 -14.21 3.20
C GLU A 314 -5.85 -15.46 3.16
N GLU A 315 -5.89 -16.26 4.22
CA GLU A 315 -5.22 -17.57 4.24
C GLU A 315 -6.24 -18.61 3.78
N ASP A 316 -5.83 -19.52 2.90
CA ASP A 316 -6.57 -20.75 2.61
C ASP A 316 -6.37 -21.82 3.71
#